data_AF-A0A239PC93-F1
#
_entry.id   AF-A0A239PC93-F1
#
_cell.length_a   1.000
_cell.length_b   1.000
_cell.length_c   1.000
_cell.angle_alpha   90.00
_cell.angle_beta   90.00
_cell.angle_gamma   90.00
#
_symmetry.space_group_name_H-M   'P 1'
#
loop_
_entity.id
_entity.type
_entity.pdbx_description
1 polymer ?
#
loop_
_entity_poly.entity_id
_entity_poly.type
_entity_poly.pdbx_seq_one_letter_code
_entity_poly.pdbx_strand_id
1 'polypeptide(L)'
;HSHVTGTAIGRGIGFALKLHQRAWALTRGLDRITWTYDPLIRRNAHFNLAKLGARPEEYLPSFYGAMDDAINAGDESDRVLAVWRLTEPHVLAATRREPHIPAVPPDAVAALTDRDHRPIPGRTDARTLLVAVPEDIEALRRTDPGAAKAWRHAVRDILGGLMGEGARVTGFVGEGGYVVERRMGDEPPPT
;
A
#
# COMPACT_ATOMS: atom_id res chain seq x y z
N HIS A 1 -3.86 6.56 -17.52
CA HIS A 1 -3.00 5.59 -16.82
C HIS A 1 -1.55 5.83 -17.21
N SER A 2 -0.69 6.29 -16.29
CA SER A 2 0.74 6.40 -16.56
C SER A 2 1.43 5.08 -16.18
N HIS A 3 1.68 4.25 -17.19
CA HIS A 3 2.80 3.31 -17.11
C HIS A 3 4.07 4.17 -17.16
N VAL A 4 4.73 4.40 -16.03
CA VAL A 4 6.14 4.77 -16.07
C VAL A 4 6.88 3.49 -16.42
N THR A 5 7.00 3.26 -17.73
CA THR A 5 8.03 2.41 -18.33
C THR A 5 9.37 2.85 -17.73
N GLY A 6 10.05 1.91 -17.09
CA GLY A 6 11.23 2.19 -16.29
C GLY A 6 12.38 2.75 -17.12
N THR A 7 12.67 4.05 -16.98
CA THR A 7 13.94 4.64 -17.37
C THR A 7 14.19 5.92 -16.56
N ALA A 8 14.82 5.73 -15.39
CA ALA A 8 15.73 6.63 -14.66
C ALA A 8 15.66 6.32 -13.16
N ILE A 9 16.32 5.23 -12.74
CA ILE A 9 16.46 4.85 -11.33
C ILE A 9 17.55 5.75 -10.71
N GLY A 10 17.17 6.98 -10.38
CA GLY A 10 17.95 7.90 -9.57
C GLY A 10 17.24 8.19 -8.26
N ARG A 11 17.98 8.28 -7.15
CA ARG A 11 17.45 8.72 -5.85
C ARG A 11 16.78 10.09 -6.03
N GLY A 12 15.45 10.14 -5.97
CA GLY A 12 14.67 11.38 -6.00
C GLY A 12 13.98 11.74 -7.32
N ILE A 13 14.27 11.05 -8.44
CA ILE A 13 13.63 11.36 -9.74
C ILE A 13 12.12 11.11 -9.70
N GLY A 14 11.70 9.98 -9.16
CA GLY A 14 10.27 9.65 -9.04
C GLY A 14 9.50 10.66 -8.18
N PHE A 15 10.13 11.16 -7.11
CA PHE A 15 9.53 12.19 -6.26
C PHE A 15 9.39 13.52 -6.99
N ALA A 16 10.46 13.97 -7.67
CA ALA A 16 10.44 15.21 -8.46
C ALA A 16 9.38 15.16 -9.57
N LEU A 17 9.29 14.03 -10.28
CA LEU A 17 8.26 13.82 -11.31
C LEU A 17 6.84 13.91 -10.72
N LYS A 18 6.60 13.31 -9.56
CA LYS A 18 5.30 13.39 -8.88
C LYS A 18 4.99 14.82 -8.43
N LEU A 19 5.96 15.58 -7.91
CA LEU A 19 5.76 16.99 -7.59
C LEU A 19 5.41 17.83 -8.83
N HIS A 20 6.05 17.56 -9.96
CA HIS A 20 5.70 18.20 -11.22
C HIS A 20 4.26 17.86 -11.66
N GLN A 21 3.87 16.58 -11.58
CA GLN A 21 2.49 16.14 -11.84
C GLN A 21 1.49 16.84 -10.91
N ARG A 22 1.81 17.00 -9.62
CA ARG A 22 0.99 17.73 -8.65
C ARG A 22 0.83 19.21 -9.04
N ALA A 23 1.92 19.90 -9.37
CA ALA A 23 1.86 21.29 -9.79
C ALA A 23 0.99 21.46 -11.04
N TRP A 24 1.19 20.60 -12.04
CA TRP A 24 0.39 20.57 -13.26
C TRP A 24 -1.11 20.36 -12.98
N ALA A 25 -1.45 19.46 -12.06
CA ALA A 25 -2.84 19.17 -11.69
C ALA A 25 -3.49 20.37 -10.99
N LEU A 26 -2.82 20.96 -9.99
CA LEU A 26 -3.32 22.11 -9.25
C LEU A 26 -3.56 23.34 -10.13
N THR A 27 -2.69 23.59 -11.12
CA THR A 27 -2.89 24.70 -12.09
C THR A 27 -4.16 24.55 -12.94
N ARG A 28 -4.76 23.35 -12.97
CA ARG A 28 -6.00 23.04 -13.69
C ARG A 28 -7.20 22.86 -12.77
N GLY A 29 -7.08 23.22 -11.50
CA GLY A 29 -8.14 23.04 -10.51
C GLY A 29 -8.37 21.58 -10.10
N LEU A 30 -7.45 20.67 -10.42
CA LEU A 30 -7.51 19.28 -9.97
C LEU A 30 -6.83 19.16 -8.60
N ASP A 31 -7.53 18.56 -7.65
CA ASP A 31 -7.07 18.37 -6.27
C ASP A 31 -6.68 16.92 -5.96
N ARG A 32 -6.85 16.00 -6.92
CA ARG A 32 -6.65 14.56 -6.72
C ARG A 32 -6.00 13.89 -7.92
N ILE A 33 -5.04 12.99 -7.65
CA ILE A 33 -4.43 12.08 -8.63
C ILE A 33 -4.56 10.65 -8.12
N THR A 34 -4.90 9.69 -8.99
CA THR A 34 -5.01 8.27 -8.63
C THR A 34 -4.12 7.39 -9.50
N TRP A 35 -3.64 6.27 -8.94
CA TRP A 35 -2.91 5.22 -9.67
C TRP A 35 -2.95 3.91 -8.89
N THR A 36 -2.63 2.81 -9.55
CA THR A 36 -2.49 1.50 -8.90
C THR A 36 -1.03 1.14 -8.65
N TYR A 37 -0.75 0.33 -7.62
CA TYR A 37 0.57 -0.25 -7.37
C TYR A 37 0.45 -1.66 -6.78
N ASP A 38 1.51 -2.47 -6.85
CA ASP A 38 1.55 -3.79 -6.20
C ASP A 38 1.67 -3.64 -4.67
N PRO A 39 0.71 -4.12 -3.87
CA PRO A 39 0.77 -3.99 -2.42
C PRO A 39 1.96 -4.73 -1.78
N LEU A 40 2.53 -5.75 -2.44
CA LEU A 40 3.66 -6.53 -1.92
C LEU A 40 5.02 -5.85 -2.14
N ILE A 41 5.11 -4.89 -3.08
CA ILE A 41 6.37 -4.19 -3.33
C ILE A 41 6.58 -3.11 -2.26
N ARG A 42 7.32 -3.46 -1.21
CA ARG A 42 7.63 -2.61 -0.04
C ARG A 42 8.07 -1.20 -0.40
N ARG A 43 8.99 -1.06 -1.37
CA ARG A 43 9.47 0.26 -1.83
C ARG A 43 8.37 1.12 -2.44
N ASN A 44 7.41 0.52 -3.13
CA ASN A 44 6.29 1.24 -3.73
C ASN A 44 5.32 1.69 -2.63
N ALA A 45 5.01 0.81 -1.68
CA ALA A 45 4.17 1.15 -0.53
C ALA A 45 4.76 2.31 0.27
N HIS A 46 6.04 2.23 0.64
CA HIS A 46 6.73 3.31 1.36
C HIS A 46 6.80 4.61 0.54
N PHE A 47 7.11 4.54 -0.76
CA PHE A 47 7.13 5.72 -1.61
C PHE A 47 5.74 6.39 -1.70
N ASN A 48 4.68 5.62 -1.93
CA ASN A 48 3.33 6.16 -2.05
C ASN A 48 2.84 6.73 -0.72
N LEU A 49 2.97 6.00 0.39
CA LEU A 49 2.33 6.37 1.66
C LEU A 49 3.20 7.32 2.50
N ALA A 50 4.50 7.04 2.63
CA ALA A 50 5.40 7.82 3.47
C ALA A 50 6.01 9.03 2.73
N LYS A 51 6.42 8.86 1.46
CA LYS A 51 7.08 9.94 0.70
C LYS A 51 6.11 10.88 -0.01
N LEU A 52 5.00 10.37 -0.56
CA LEU A 52 4.00 11.22 -1.22
C LEU A 52 2.83 11.59 -0.32
N GLY A 53 2.52 10.79 0.71
CA GLY A 53 1.30 10.94 1.49
C GLY A 53 0.05 10.47 0.73
N ALA A 54 0.17 9.62 -0.29
CA ALA A 54 -1.00 8.99 -0.89
C ALA A 54 -1.64 8.00 0.10
N ARG A 55 -2.93 7.74 -0.07
CA ARG A 55 -3.69 6.78 0.74
C ARG A 55 -4.29 5.67 -0.14
N PRO A 56 -4.10 4.39 0.23
CA PRO A 56 -4.90 3.30 -0.30
C PRO A 56 -6.39 3.53 -0.03
N GLU A 57 -7.23 3.54 -1.07
CA GLU A 57 -8.69 3.60 -0.91
C GLU A 57 -9.38 2.30 -1.34
N GLU A 58 -8.75 1.50 -2.20
CA GLU A 58 -9.35 0.25 -2.69
C GLU A 58 -8.29 -0.82 -2.94
N TYR A 59 -8.61 -2.07 -2.59
CA TYR A 59 -7.83 -3.26 -2.96
C TYR A 59 -8.50 -3.92 -4.17
N LEU A 60 -7.72 -4.21 -5.21
CA LEU A 60 -8.17 -4.68 -6.51
C LEU A 60 -7.55 -6.05 -6.79
N PRO A 61 -8.25 -7.16 -6.47
CA PRO A 61 -7.78 -8.51 -6.75
C PRO A 61 -7.64 -8.76 -8.25
N SER A 62 -6.54 -9.39 -8.66
CA SER A 62 -6.29 -9.85 -10.05
C SER A 62 -6.56 -8.77 -11.11
N PHE A 63 -6.15 -7.53 -10.84
CA PHE A 63 -6.53 -6.33 -11.62
C PHE A 63 -6.22 -6.38 -13.13
N TYR A 64 -5.13 -7.06 -13.52
CA TYR A 64 -4.73 -7.25 -14.92
C TYR A 64 -5.20 -8.60 -15.50
N GLY A 65 -5.94 -9.41 -14.75
CA GLY A 65 -6.38 -10.74 -15.16
C GLY A 65 -5.24 -11.77 -15.27
N ALA A 66 -5.52 -12.90 -15.90
CA ALA A 66 -4.50 -13.87 -16.27
C ALA A 66 -3.65 -13.28 -17.41
N MET A 67 -2.44 -12.80 -17.10
CA MET A 67 -1.46 -12.42 -18.10
C MET A 67 -0.72 -13.69 -18.54
N ASP A 68 -1.04 -14.21 -19.73
CA ASP A 68 -0.47 -15.44 -20.30
C ASP A 68 1.02 -15.34 -20.71
N ASP A 69 1.73 -14.28 -20.28
CA ASP A 69 3.15 -14.13 -20.55
C ASP A 69 3.97 -15.05 -19.63
N ALA A 70 4.91 -15.80 -20.21
CA ALA A 70 5.78 -16.81 -19.56
C ALA A 70 6.57 -16.31 -18.33
N ILE A 71 6.55 -15.01 -18.04
CA ILE A 71 7.18 -14.36 -16.90
C ILE A 71 6.26 -14.34 -15.66
N ASN A 72 4.94 -14.39 -15.84
CA ASN A 72 3.93 -14.26 -14.77
C ASN A 72 3.09 -15.52 -14.56
N ALA A 73 3.47 -16.65 -15.15
CA ALA A 73 2.75 -17.93 -15.00
C ALA A 73 2.67 -18.34 -13.51
N GLY A 74 1.64 -17.86 -12.81
CA GLY A 74 1.32 -18.19 -11.42
C GLY A 74 1.19 -17.02 -10.42
N ASP A 75 1.56 -15.77 -10.73
CA ASP A 75 1.38 -14.63 -9.79
C ASP A 75 0.19 -13.75 -10.17
N GLU A 76 -0.76 -13.65 -9.25
CA GLU A 76 -1.98 -12.87 -9.42
C GLU A 76 -1.66 -11.37 -9.32
N SER A 77 -2.27 -10.56 -10.18
CA SER A 77 -1.88 -9.17 -10.36
C SER A 77 -2.62 -8.22 -9.40
N ASP A 78 -2.58 -8.49 -8.10
CA ASP A 78 -3.30 -7.63 -7.15
C ASP A 78 -2.73 -6.22 -7.14
N ARG A 79 -3.63 -5.25 -7.05
CA ARG A 79 -3.28 -3.84 -7.02
C ARG A 79 -4.00 -3.14 -5.88
N VAL A 80 -3.38 -2.07 -5.40
CA VAL A 80 -4.05 -1.12 -4.52
C VAL A 80 -4.20 0.20 -5.27
N LEU A 81 -5.41 0.76 -5.24
CA LEU A 81 -5.71 2.10 -5.73
C LEU A 81 -5.19 3.12 -4.71
N ALA A 82 -4.09 3.78 -5.05
CA ALA A 82 -3.57 4.92 -4.33
C ALA A 82 -4.30 6.19 -4.77
N VAL A 83 -4.75 6.97 -3.79
CA VAL A 83 -5.37 8.26 -3.99
C VAL A 83 -4.51 9.33 -3.34
N TRP A 84 -4.09 10.31 -4.14
CA TRP A 84 -3.23 11.41 -3.70
C TRP A 84 -4.01 12.72 -3.74
N ARG A 85 -4.50 13.11 -2.57
CA ARG A 85 -5.29 14.34 -2.35
C ARG A 85 -4.31 15.48 -2.10
N LEU A 86 -4.10 16.28 -3.13
CA LEU A 86 -2.93 17.16 -3.30
C LEU A 86 -2.86 18.31 -2.29
N THR A 87 -3.97 18.63 -1.63
CA THR A 87 -4.14 19.74 -0.70
C THR A 87 -4.23 19.31 0.76
N GLU A 88 -4.23 18.01 1.07
CA GLU A 88 -4.33 17.56 2.44
C GLU A 88 -3.07 17.88 3.25
N PRO A 89 -3.20 18.21 4.57
CA PRO A 89 -2.06 18.65 5.38
C PRO A 89 -0.86 17.69 5.37
N HIS A 90 -1.11 16.38 5.43
CA HIS A 90 -0.04 15.38 5.44
C HIS A 90 0.66 15.25 4.06
N VAL A 91 -0.06 15.47 2.96
CA VAL A 91 0.52 15.55 1.62
C VAL A 91 1.37 16.81 1.48
N LEU A 92 0.91 17.96 2.00
CA LEU A 92 1.69 19.19 2.01
C LEU A 92 3.00 19.03 2.79
N ALA A 93 2.96 18.38 3.96
CA ALA A 93 4.17 18.02 4.71
C ALA A 93 5.11 17.13 3.89
N ALA A 94 4.58 16.06 3.28
CA ALA A 94 5.34 15.18 2.40
C ALA A 94 6.03 15.95 1.26
N THR A 95 5.39 16.95 0.66
CA THR A 95 6.02 17.78 -0.40
C THR A 95 7.22 18.60 0.09
N ARG A 96 7.26 18.96 1.37
CA ARG A 96 8.42 19.59 2.03
C ARG A 96 9.51 18.59 2.43
N ARG A 97 9.38 17.33 2.00
CA ARG A 97 10.27 16.21 2.36
C ARG A 97 10.19 15.82 3.83
N GLU A 98 9.09 16.14 4.50
CA GLU A 98 8.75 15.63 5.84
C GLU A 98 7.97 14.31 5.63
N PRO A 99 8.61 13.13 5.79
CA PRO A 99 7.94 11.87 5.51
C PRO A 99 6.79 11.67 6.49
N HIS A 100 5.68 11.12 6.01
CA HIS A 100 4.60 10.73 6.91
C HIS A 100 5.05 9.53 7.76
N ILE A 101 5.06 9.71 9.08
CA ILE A 101 5.29 8.65 10.06
C ILE A 101 3.91 8.27 10.61
N PRO A 102 3.42 7.05 10.36
CA PRO A 102 2.15 6.63 10.93
C PRO A 102 2.27 6.47 12.44
N ALA A 103 1.21 6.80 13.17
CA ALA A 103 1.12 6.46 14.58
C ALA A 103 0.89 4.95 14.71
N VAL A 104 1.70 4.29 15.53
CA VAL A 104 1.52 2.89 15.91
C VAL A 104 1.38 2.86 17.42
N PRO A 105 0.15 2.73 17.95
CA PRO A 105 -0.05 2.70 19.39
C PRO A 105 0.49 1.40 19.99
N PRO A 106 0.83 1.36 21.28
CA PRO A 106 1.39 0.16 21.92
C PRO A 106 0.49 -1.08 21.88
N ASP A 107 -0.82 -0.89 21.72
CA ASP A 107 -1.83 -1.93 21.61
C ASP A 107 -2.12 -2.36 20.17
N ALA A 108 -1.36 -1.87 19.19
CA ALA A 108 -1.46 -2.32 17.80
C ALA A 108 -1.16 -3.81 17.69
N VAL A 109 -1.98 -4.54 16.91
CA VAL A 109 -1.86 -5.99 16.75
C VAL A 109 -1.31 -6.31 15.37
N ALA A 110 -0.37 -7.26 15.30
CA ALA A 110 0.09 -7.80 14.04
C ALA A 110 -0.97 -8.76 13.45
N ALA A 111 -1.69 -8.29 12.44
CA ALA A 111 -2.66 -9.09 11.68
C ALA A 111 -1.97 -10.01 10.66
N LEU A 112 -0.75 -9.65 10.23
CA LEU A 112 0.07 -10.48 9.38
C LEU A 112 1.54 -10.25 9.72
N THR A 113 2.29 -11.34 9.91
CA THR A 113 3.73 -11.32 10.19
C THR A 113 4.51 -12.19 9.20
N ASP A 114 5.83 -12.05 9.20
CA ASP A 114 6.74 -12.93 8.47
C ASP A 114 7.37 -13.93 9.46
N ARG A 115 7.36 -15.22 9.11
CA ARG A 115 8.20 -16.23 9.71
C ARG A 115 8.85 -17.06 8.61
N ASP A 116 10.17 -17.07 8.54
CA ASP A 116 10.95 -17.82 7.55
C ASP A 116 10.50 -17.55 6.10
N HIS A 117 10.28 -16.27 5.76
CA HIS A 117 9.81 -15.79 4.46
C HIS A 117 8.40 -16.24 4.08
N ARG A 118 7.62 -16.72 5.05
CA ARG A 118 6.22 -17.11 4.87
C ARG A 118 5.30 -16.20 5.68
N PRO A 119 4.12 -15.85 5.13
CA PRO A 119 3.13 -15.08 5.88
C PRO A 119 2.52 -15.94 7.00
N ILE A 120 2.41 -15.37 8.20
CA ILE A 120 1.67 -15.96 9.31
C ILE A 120 0.52 -15.02 9.68
N PRO A 121 -0.75 -15.42 9.43
CA PRO A 121 -1.90 -14.65 9.87
C PRO A 121 -1.96 -14.56 11.39
N GLY A 122 -2.30 -13.37 11.89
CA GLY A 122 -2.52 -13.08 13.30
C GLY A 122 -3.96 -12.71 13.59
N ARG A 123 -4.17 -12.01 14.71
CA ARG A 123 -5.48 -11.49 15.11
C ARG A 123 -5.84 -10.22 14.34
N THR A 124 -7.13 -10.02 14.07
CA THR A 124 -7.67 -8.87 13.32
C THR A 124 -8.73 -8.09 14.11
N ASP A 125 -8.86 -8.35 15.41
CA ASP A 125 -9.90 -7.79 16.27
C ASP A 125 -9.51 -6.47 16.98
N ALA A 126 -8.27 -6.01 16.83
CA ALA A 126 -7.82 -4.74 17.38
C ALA A 126 -8.19 -3.54 16.49
N ARG A 127 -8.19 -2.34 17.11
CA ARG A 127 -8.45 -1.08 16.42
C ARG A 127 -7.37 -0.75 15.39
N THR A 128 -6.10 -0.93 15.76
CA THR A 128 -4.95 -0.69 14.87
C THR A 128 -4.27 -2.01 14.59
N LEU A 129 -4.13 -2.31 13.30
CA LEU A 129 -3.56 -3.55 12.79
C LEU A 129 -2.31 -3.24 11.97
N LEU A 130 -1.31 -4.11 12.12
CA LEU A 130 -0.11 -4.13 11.29
C LEU A 130 -0.19 -5.30 10.33
N VAL A 131 -0.06 -5.02 9.04
CA VAL A 131 -0.07 -6.03 7.98
C VAL A 131 1.29 -6.05 7.30
N ALA A 132 2.14 -7.01 7.67
CA ALA A 132 3.45 -7.16 7.06
C ALA A 132 3.37 -7.46 5.55
N VAL A 133 4.45 -7.15 4.85
CA VAL A 133 4.70 -7.57 3.46
C VAL A 133 6.11 -8.15 3.38
N PRO A 134 6.40 -9.04 2.42
CA PRO A 134 7.74 -9.63 2.31
C PRO A 134 8.81 -8.55 2.14
N GLU A 135 10.03 -8.86 2.56
CA GLU A 135 11.18 -7.96 2.40
C GLU A 135 11.43 -7.59 0.95
N ASP A 136 11.47 -8.62 0.09
CA ASP A 136 11.68 -8.50 -1.34
C ASP A 136 10.82 -9.52 -2.09
N ILE A 137 9.60 -9.11 -2.46
CA ILE A 137 8.70 -9.94 -3.28
C ILE A 137 9.29 -10.29 -4.65
N GLU A 138 10.16 -9.43 -5.22
CA GLU A 138 10.71 -9.68 -6.55
C GLU A 138 11.81 -10.74 -6.52
N ALA A 139 12.63 -10.75 -5.47
CA ALA A 139 13.51 -11.87 -5.20
C ALA A 139 12.70 -13.14 -4.92
N LEU A 140 11.70 -13.06 -4.04
CA LEU A 140 10.90 -14.21 -3.63
C LEU A 140 10.18 -14.89 -4.79
N ARG A 141 9.63 -14.12 -5.74
CA ARG A 141 9.03 -14.64 -6.99
C ARG A 141 9.98 -15.52 -7.80
N ARG A 142 11.28 -15.26 -7.73
CA ARG A 142 12.31 -16.03 -8.45
C ARG A 142 12.82 -17.21 -7.65
N THR A 143 12.98 -17.06 -6.34
CA THR A 143 13.65 -18.04 -5.48
C THR A 143 12.68 -19.04 -4.83
N ASP A 144 11.48 -18.60 -4.46
CA ASP A 144 10.40 -19.43 -3.93
C ASP A 144 9.03 -18.89 -4.39
N PRO A 145 8.58 -19.26 -5.61
CA PRO A 145 7.28 -18.86 -6.14
C PRO A 145 6.10 -19.28 -5.24
N GLY A 146 6.25 -20.39 -4.49
CA GLY A 146 5.25 -20.86 -3.55
C GLY A 146 5.07 -19.91 -2.36
N ALA A 147 6.19 -19.38 -1.82
CA ALA A 147 6.15 -18.35 -0.80
C ALA A 147 5.57 -17.03 -1.34
N ALA A 148 5.96 -16.62 -2.56
CA ALA A 148 5.42 -15.41 -3.20
C ALA A 148 3.89 -15.49 -3.36
N LYS A 149 3.39 -16.64 -3.81
CA LYS A 149 1.95 -16.91 -3.91
C LYS A 149 1.26 -16.89 -2.54
N ALA A 150 1.86 -17.52 -1.53
CA ALA A 150 1.31 -17.50 -0.17
C ALA A 150 1.18 -16.05 0.35
N TRP A 151 2.18 -15.20 0.14
CA TRP A 151 2.14 -13.78 0.49
C TRP A 151 1.03 -13.02 -0.24
N ARG A 152 0.86 -13.28 -1.54
CA ARG A 152 -0.23 -12.68 -2.34
C ARG A 152 -1.59 -12.97 -1.70
N HIS A 153 -1.87 -14.24 -1.43
CA HIS A 153 -3.14 -14.66 -0.84
C HIS A 153 -3.32 -14.08 0.57
N ALA A 154 -2.31 -14.20 1.43
CA ALA A 154 -2.43 -13.70 2.80
C ALA A 154 -2.64 -12.17 2.86
N VAL A 155 -1.96 -11.39 2.01
CA VAL A 155 -2.17 -9.94 1.95
C VAL A 155 -3.53 -9.61 1.33
N ARG A 156 -4.00 -10.35 0.32
CA ARG A 156 -5.35 -10.17 -0.22
C ARG A 156 -6.41 -10.41 0.85
N ASP A 157 -6.32 -11.53 1.56
CA ASP A 157 -7.31 -11.92 2.56
C ASP A 157 -7.33 -10.94 3.73
N ILE A 158 -6.15 -10.54 4.23
CA ILE A 158 -6.04 -9.64 5.39
C ILE A 158 -6.19 -8.18 4.99
N LEU A 159 -5.29 -7.62 4.16
CA LEU A 159 -5.35 -6.19 3.80
C LEU A 159 -6.58 -5.89 2.96
N GLY A 160 -6.85 -6.72 1.95
CA GLY A 160 -8.01 -6.55 1.08
C GLY A 160 -9.32 -6.74 1.84
N GLY A 161 -9.41 -7.76 2.69
CA GLY A 161 -10.57 -7.97 3.57
C GLY A 161 -10.83 -6.78 4.49
N LEU A 162 -9.81 -6.30 5.21
CA LEU A 162 -9.93 -5.14 6.09
C LEU A 162 -10.37 -3.87 5.32
N MET A 163 -9.79 -3.61 4.16
CA MET A 163 -10.19 -2.47 3.32
C MET A 163 -11.64 -2.62 2.81
N GLY A 164 -12.06 -3.84 2.46
CA GLY A 164 -13.44 -4.15 2.07
C GLY A 164 -14.45 -3.95 3.20
N GLU A 165 -14.04 -4.15 4.46
CA GLU A 165 -14.81 -3.82 5.67
C GLU A 165 -14.81 -2.32 6.00
N GLY A 166 -14.13 -1.49 5.19
CA GLY A 166 -14.05 -0.04 5.39
C GLY A 166 -12.95 0.41 6.36
N ALA A 167 -12.01 -0.47 6.73
CA ALA A 167 -10.80 -0.08 7.44
C ALA A 167 -9.92 0.80 6.55
N ARG A 168 -9.16 1.71 7.17
CA ARG A 168 -8.34 2.70 6.47
C ARG A 168 -6.86 2.39 6.64
N VAL A 169 -6.12 2.39 5.54
CA VAL A 169 -4.66 2.35 5.60
C VAL A 169 -4.14 3.75 5.91
N THR A 170 -3.55 3.93 7.09
CA THR A 170 -3.08 5.25 7.56
C THR A 170 -1.62 5.50 7.25
N GLY A 171 -0.83 4.45 7.03
CA GLY A 171 0.55 4.59 6.57
C GLY A 171 1.27 3.27 6.39
N PHE A 172 2.60 3.35 6.34
CA PHE A 172 3.48 2.21 6.15
C PHE A 172 4.70 2.36 7.07
N VAL A 173 4.96 1.35 7.91
CA VAL A 173 6.09 1.35 8.84
C VAL A 173 7.38 0.90 8.15
N GLY A 174 8.51 1.42 8.63
CA GLY A 174 9.83 1.17 8.03
C GLY A 174 10.26 -0.30 8.00
N GLU A 175 9.86 -1.10 8.98
CA GLU A 175 10.17 -2.53 9.05
C GLU A 175 9.39 -3.39 8.02
N GLY A 176 8.42 -2.78 7.32
CA GLY A 176 7.75 -3.39 6.17
C GLY A 176 6.35 -3.88 6.46
N GLY A 177 5.43 -2.96 6.75
CA GLY A 177 4.02 -3.28 6.89
C GLY A 177 3.09 -2.09 6.78
N TYR A 178 1.85 -2.34 6.41
CA TYR A 178 0.77 -1.35 6.42
C TYR A 178 0.27 -1.15 7.84
N VAL A 179 -0.02 0.10 8.19
CA VAL A 179 -0.81 0.45 9.39
C VAL A 179 -2.24 0.62 8.94
N VAL A 180 -3.13 -0.17 9.52
CA VAL A 180 -4.55 -0.21 9.15
C VAL A 180 -5.38 0.10 10.40
N GLU A 181 -6.23 1.11 10.31
CA GLU A 181 -7.18 1.45 11.37
C GLU A 181 -8.57 0.94 10.98
N ARG A 182 -9.12 0.06 11.82
CA ARG A 182 -10.52 -0.36 11.67
C ARG A 182 -11.42 0.83 12.02
N ARG A 183 -12.48 0.98 11.23
CA ARG A 183 -13.57 1.88 11.62
C ARG A 183 -14.28 1.23 12.79
N MET A 184 -14.29 1.87 13.96
CA MET A 184 -15.19 1.45 15.03
C MET A 184 -16.60 1.56 14.44
N GLY A 185 -17.40 0.49 14.55
CA GLY A 185 -18.82 0.58 14.19
C GLY A 185 -19.43 1.78 14.92
N ASP A 186 -20.29 2.55 14.25
CA ASP A 186 -21.08 3.56 14.92
C ASP A 186 -21.76 2.87 16.12
N GLU A 187 -21.42 3.29 17.33
CA GLU A 187 -22.15 2.91 18.52
C GLU A 187 -23.61 3.38 18.27
N PRO A 188 -24.61 2.49 18.33
CA PRO A 188 -25.99 2.94 18.15
C PRO A 188 -26.27 3.99 19.23
N PRO A 189 -26.99 5.08 18.90
CA PRO A 189 -27.28 6.10 19.88
C PRO A 189 -27.99 5.46 21.08
N PRO A 190 -27.70 5.89 22.32
CA PRO A 190 -28.37 5.35 23.49
C PRO A 190 -29.88 5.54 23.33
N THR A 191 -30.61 4.44 23.50
CA THR A 191 -32.09 4.38 23.48
C THR A 191 -32.73 5.37 24.44
#